data_AF-A0A9P5JLK1-F1
#
_entry.id   AF-A0A9P5JLK1-F1
#
_cell.length_a   1.000
_cell.length_b   1.000
_cell.length_c   1.000
_cell.angle_alpha   90.00
_cell.angle_beta   90.00
_cell.angle_gamma   90.00
#
_symmetry.space_group_name_H-M   'P 1'
#
loop_
_entity.id
_entity.type
_entity.pdbx_description
1 polymer ?
#
loop_
_entity_poly.entity_id
_entity_poly.type
_entity_poly.pdbx_seq_one_letter_code
_entity_poly.pdbx_strand_id
1 'polypeptide(L)' 'DERPHACSYPGCTKAFKRAHDRDRHFQTHNDEKSEVCFGCTKRFKRRDALNRH' A
#
# COMPACT_ATOMS: atom_id res chain seq x y z
N ASP A 1 -4.78 -17.38 -20.32
CA ASP A 1 -4.09 -16.20 -19.76
C ASP A 1 -3.77 -16.49 -18.31
N GLU A 2 -2.65 -17.17 -18.04
CA GLU A 2 -2.30 -17.53 -16.67
C GLU A 2 -1.71 -16.32 -15.95
N ARG A 3 -2.24 -16.01 -14.77
CA ARG A 3 -1.75 -14.95 -13.88
C ARG A 3 -1.23 -15.60 -12.59
N PRO A 4 -0.05 -16.24 -12.65
CA PRO A 4 0.45 -17.02 -11.53
C PRO A 4 0.81 -16.15 -10.32
N HIS A 5 0.95 -14.83 -10.49
CA HIS A 5 1.35 -13.93 -9.41
C HIS A 5 0.12 -13.28 -8.76
N ALA A 6 -0.53 -14.00 -7.84
CA ALA A 6 -1.60 -13.47 -7.01
C ALA A 6 -1.08 -12.48 -5.96
N CYS A 7 -1.87 -11.46 -5.65
CA CYS A 7 -1.60 -10.58 -4.52
C CYS A 7 -1.77 -11.36 -3.22
N SER A 8 -0.77 -11.28 -2.34
CA SER A 8 -0.76 -11.96 -1.04
C SER A 8 -1.50 -11.16 0.06
N TYR A 9 -2.14 -10.05 -0.29
CA TYR A 9 -2.81 -9.19 0.67
C TYR A 9 -4.18 -9.76 1.06
N PRO A 10 -4.51 -9.89 2.36
CA PRO A 10 -5.77 -10.45 2.82
C PRO A 10 -6.95 -9.61 2.30
N GLY A 11 -7.91 -10.26 1.64
CA GLY A 11 -9.06 -9.60 1.02
C GLY A 11 -8.78 -9.00 -0.37
N CYS A 12 -7.56 -9.12 -0.92
CA CYS A 12 -7.27 -8.77 -2.29
C CYS A 12 -7.36 -9.99 -3.22
N THR A 13 -8.14 -9.86 -4.31
CA THR A 13 -8.33 -10.92 -5.31
C THR A 13 -7.54 -10.67 -6.61
N LYS A 14 -6.67 -9.66 -6.64
CA LYS A 14 -5.92 -9.29 -7.85
C LYS A 14 -4.77 -10.26 -8.11
N ALA A 15 -4.64 -10.69 -9.37
CA ALA A 15 -3.52 -11.51 -9.84
C ALA A 15 -2.92 -10.94 -11.13
N PHE A 16 -1.61 -11.14 -11.29
CA PHE A 16 -0.79 -10.53 -12.33
C PHE A 16 -0.02 -11.59 -13.12
N LYS A 17 0.31 -11.25 -14.37
CA LYS A 17 1.13 -12.09 -15.26
C LYS A 17 2.61 -12.09 -14.88
N ARG A 18 3.06 -11.06 -14.15
CA ARG A 18 4.46 -10.85 -13.80
C ARG A 18 4.61 -10.49 -12.32
N ALA A 19 5.70 -10.94 -11.69
CA ALA A 19 5.97 -10.69 -10.28
C ALA A 19 6.11 -9.19 -9.95
N HIS A 20 6.79 -8.41 -10.81
CA HIS A 20 7.00 -6.97 -10.56
C HIS A 20 5.70 -6.16 -10.53
N ASP A 21 4.68 -6.57 -11.31
CA ASP A 21 3.37 -5.92 -11.30
C ASP A 21 2.61 -6.22 -10.01
N ARG A 22 2.72 -7.47 -9.52
CA ARG A 22 2.18 -7.88 -8.22
C ARG A 22 2.84 -7.10 -7.09
N ASP A 23 4.17 -6.94 -7.11
CA ASP A 23 4.90 -6.23 -6.07
C ASP A 23 4.55 -4.74 -6.01
N ARG A 24 4.52 -4.06 -7.16
CA ARG A 24 4.06 -2.67 -7.26
C ARG A 24 2.63 -2.51 -6.72
N HIS A 25 1.76 -3.47 -7.05
CA HIS A 25 0.41 -3.48 -6.51
C HIS A 25 0.39 -3.75 -4.99
N PHE A 26 1.22 -4.64 -4.48
CA PHE A 26 1.28 -4.94 -3.05
C PHE A 26 1.68 -3.72 -2.20
N GLN A 27 2.50 -2.83 -2.76
CA GLN A 27 2.84 -1.54 -2.12
C GLN A 27 1.62 -0.62 -1.94
N THR A 28 0.59 -0.71 -2.79
CA THR A 28 -0.64 0.11 -2.63
C THR A 28 -1.51 -0.36 -1.47
N HIS A 29 -1.34 -1.59 -1.00
CA HIS A 29 -2.02 -2.06 0.20
C HIS A 29 -1.29 -1.62 1.47
N ASN A 30 0.02 -1.38 1.38
CA ASN A 30 0.85 -0.82 2.43
C ASN A 30 0.76 0.73 2.51
N ASP A 31 -0.37 1.34 2.10
CA ASP A 31 -0.73 2.73 2.44
C ASP A 31 -0.82 2.96 3.98
N GLU A 32 -0.57 1.92 4.80
CA GLU A 32 -0.26 1.99 6.23
C GLU A 32 1.02 2.77 6.58
N LYS A 33 1.83 3.19 5.60
CA LYS A 33 2.80 4.27 5.82
C LYS A 33 2.13 5.66 5.82
N SER A 34 0.95 5.72 6.44
CA SER A 34 0.33 6.96 6.82
C SER A 34 0.87 7.34 8.19
N GLU A 35 1.75 8.33 8.25
CA GLU A 35 2.18 8.88 9.54
C GLU A 35 0.95 9.56 10.17
N VAL A 36 0.48 9.02 11.30
CA VAL A 36 -0.73 9.50 11.98
C VAL A 36 -0.33 10.53 13.03
N CYS A 37 -0.91 11.73 12.98
CA CYS A 37 -0.71 12.71 14.03
C CYS A 37 -1.42 12.27 15.32
N PHE A 38 -0.67 12.04 16.40
CA PHE A 38 -1.20 11.58 17.68
C PHE A 38 -2.14 12.60 18.35
N GLY A 39 -2.07 13.88 17.96
CA GLY A 39 -2.92 14.95 18.51
C GLY A 39 -4.23 15.21 17.76
N CYS A 40 -4.41 14.72 16.53
CA CYS A 40 -5.60 15.05 15.72
C CYS A 40 -6.07 13.95 14.76
N THR A 41 -5.51 12.74 14.86
CA THR A 41 -5.87 11.51 14.09
C THR A 41 -5.83 11.63 12.55
N LYS A 42 -5.28 12.71 11.98
CA LYS A 42 -5.07 12.87 10.54
C LYS A 42 -3.96 11.95 10.03
N ARG A 43 -4.18 11.36 8.85
CA ARG A 43 -3.29 10.40 8.17
C ARG A 43 -2.54 11.09 7.03
N PHE A 44 -1.21 11.04 7.06
CA PHE A 44 -0.37 11.69 6.05
C PHE A 44 0.44 10.65 5.28
N LYS A 45 0.38 10.70 3.94
CA LYS A 45 1.11 9.79 3.05
C LYS A 45 2.63 9.88 3.15
N ARG A 46 3.17 10.90 3.83
CA ARG A 46 4.61 11.14 3.97
C ARG A 46 4.95 11.79 5.32
N ARG A 47 6.14 11.47 5.85
CA ARG A 47 6.65 11.99 7.13
C ARG A 47 6.91 13.51 7.12
N ASP A 48 7.35 14.05 5.99
CA ASP A 48 7.52 15.50 5.82
C ASP A 48 6.18 16.26 5.87
N ALA A 49 5.11 15.64 5.37
CA ALA A 49 3.77 16.20 5.49
C ALA A 49 3.24 16.13 6.92
N LEU A 50 3.60 15.08 7.69
CA LEU A 50 3.32 15.03 9.13
C LEU A 50 4.14 16.09 9.91
N ASN A 51 5.44 16.25 9.62
CA ASN A 51 6.29 17.19 10.38
C ASN A 51 5.93 18.66 10.16
N ARG A 52 5.34 19.01 9.00
CA ARG A 52 4.84 20.36 8.71
C ARG A 52 3.43 20.61 9.27
N HIS A 53 2.68 19.54 9.52
CA HIS A 53 1.30 19.61 10.01
C HIS A 53 1.25 20.07 11.47
#